data_AF-A0A7V9B5N4-F1
#
_entry.id   AF-A0A7V9B5N4-F1
#
_cell.length_a   1.000
_cell.length_b   1.000
_cell.length_c   1.000
_cell.angle_alpha   90.00
_cell.angle_beta   90.00
_cell.angle_gamma   90.00
#
_symmetry.space_group_name_H-M   'P 1'
#
loop_
_entity.id
_entity.type
_entity.pdbx_description
1 polymer ?
#
loop_
_entity_poly.entity_id
_entity_poly.type
_entity_poly.pdbx_seq_one_letter_code
_entity_poly.pdbx_strand_id
1 'polypeptide(L)'
;MRSAVSRAALVAALAVGGGVGGGDPAGAQTAGSSCRDSPHVAPGDERYICALYVDLLQRDRVPSDAELAGWTAQLATSSRATVTRALAYSDENLRGLVRGAYRDLLFRSADPGGLAHWVDQLRRGTPLERVEAAIVSGAEGFRVQAGSDAGTFVDALYALYLDRVPTDAEVDGWTAHLAAQGGGAAAREQMTLAIASSPEGRRVTTETLFDYWLPRLADPGGRTYWSEQLRIRGFLAVEADFVAEDEVYRALER
;
A
#
# COMPACT_ATOMS: atom_id res chain seq x y z
N MET A 1 13.20 -13.35 -3.39
CA MET A 1 13.24 -12.31 -2.33
C MET A 1 12.30 -11.21 -2.76
N ARG A 2 11.07 -11.23 -2.24
CA ARG A 2 10.04 -10.22 -2.52
C ARG A 2 10.44 -8.98 -1.72
N SER A 3 11.05 -7.99 -2.37
CA SER A 3 11.48 -6.76 -1.72
C SER A 3 10.22 -6.02 -1.28
N ALA A 4 10.06 -5.82 0.03
CA ALA A 4 8.92 -5.16 0.65
C ALA A 4 8.90 -3.68 0.23
N VAL A 5 8.22 -3.40 -0.87
CA VAL A 5 7.67 -2.09 -1.18
C VAL A 5 6.48 -1.94 -0.25
N SER A 6 6.53 -0.98 0.67
CA SER A 6 5.36 -0.78 1.52
C SER A 6 4.17 -0.36 0.69
N ARG A 7 2.96 -0.65 1.15
CA ARG A 7 1.72 -0.37 0.41
C ARG A 7 1.47 1.12 0.13
N ALA A 8 2.10 2.03 0.88
CA ALA A 8 2.15 3.44 0.52
C ALA A 8 3.04 3.73 -0.71
N ALA A 9 4.03 2.87 -0.95
CA ALA A 9 4.81 2.77 -2.18
C ALA A 9 4.22 1.82 -3.24
N LEU A 10 3.12 1.08 -2.98
CA LEU A 10 2.31 0.48 -4.06
C LEU A 10 1.58 1.55 -4.90
N VAL A 11 1.49 2.76 -4.37
CA VAL A 11 1.08 3.96 -5.08
C VAL A 11 2.30 4.84 -5.42
N ALA A 12 3.53 4.46 -5.02
CA ALA A 12 4.73 5.33 -5.06
C ALA A 12 6.07 4.66 -5.52
N ALA A 13 6.04 3.54 -6.25
CA ALA A 13 7.16 2.88 -6.95
C ALA A 13 8.42 2.39 -6.17
N LEU A 14 9.00 1.31 -6.72
CA LEU A 14 10.19 0.55 -6.30
C LEU A 14 11.50 1.31 -6.49
N ALA A 15 12.43 1.22 -5.52
CA ALA A 15 13.86 1.44 -5.75
C ALA A 15 14.80 0.69 -4.78
N VAL A 16 15.61 -0.20 -5.38
CA VAL A 16 16.99 -0.62 -5.02
C VAL A 16 17.24 -1.63 -3.88
N GLY A 17 17.46 -2.90 -4.28
CA GLY A 17 18.80 -3.51 -4.20
C GLY A 17 19.25 -4.27 -2.95
N GLY A 18 19.00 -5.59 -2.91
CA GLY A 18 19.99 -6.67 -2.74
C GLY A 18 20.70 -6.94 -1.39
N GLY A 19 20.73 -8.22 -0.97
CA GLY A 19 21.78 -8.77 -0.07
C GLY A 19 21.34 -9.92 0.85
N VAL A 20 22.15 -10.97 0.95
CA VAL A 20 21.85 -12.35 1.44
C VAL A 20 22.67 -12.77 2.68
N GLY A 21 22.20 -13.82 3.38
CA GLY A 21 22.98 -14.75 4.25
C GLY A 21 22.53 -14.78 5.71
N GLY A 22 22.44 -15.88 6.47
CA GLY A 22 22.76 -17.33 6.36
C GLY A 22 22.40 -18.00 7.71
N GLY A 23 22.15 -19.33 7.75
CA GLY A 23 21.62 -20.16 8.87
C GLY A 23 22.50 -20.24 10.14
N ASP A 24 22.24 -21.01 11.21
CA ASP A 24 21.41 -22.16 11.63
C ASP A 24 21.55 -22.23 13.20
N PRO A 25 21.13 -23.26 13.99
CA PRO A 25 19.86 -23.99 14.10
C PRO A 25 19.32 -24.14 15.56
N ALA A 26 18.08 -24.67 15.65
CA ALA A 26 17.49 -25.55 16.68
C ALA A 26 17.40 -25.18 18.18
N GLY A 27 16.17 -25.18 18.71
CA GLY A 27 15.90 -25.39 20.15
C GLY A 27 14.45 -25.20 20.61
N ALA A 28 13.81 -26.32 20.99
CA ALA A 28 12.62 -26.49 21.84
C ALA A 28 11.21 -26.18 21.28
N GLN A 29 10.47 -27.27 20.99
CA GLN A 29 9.05 -27.29 20.64
C GLN A 29 8.16 -27.01 21.86
N THR A 30 7.59 -25.82 21.91
CA THR A 30 6.26 -25.58 22.49
C THR A 30 5.32 -25.33 21.34
N ALA A 31 4.15 -25.96 21.30
CA ALA A 31 3.16 -25.83 20.22
C ALA A 31 2.74 -24.35 20.01
N GLY A 32 3.53 -23.63 19.22
CA GLY A 32 3.25 -22.29 18.72
C GLY A 32 2.64 -22.40 17.34
N SER A 33 1.81 -21.43 16.97
CA SER A 33 1.21 -21.34 15.63
C SER A 33 2.21 -21.66 14.52
N SER A 34 1.76 -22.46 13.54
CA SER A 34 2.46 -22.81 12.30
C SER A 34 3.07 -21.60 11.57
N CYS A 35 2.48 -20.41 11.81
CA CYS A 35 2.95 -19.13 11.31
C CYS A 35 4.28 -18.65 11.89
N ARG A 36 4.64 -19.02 13.12
CA ARG A 36 5.92 -18.64 13.75
C ARG A 36 7.12 -19.36 13.13
N ASP A 37 6.93 -20.60 12.69
CA ASP A 37 8.00 -21.39 12.07
C ASP A 37 8.19 -21.02 10.59
N SER A 38 7.09 -20.78 9.86
CA SER A 38 7.09 -20.11 8.57
C SER A 38 5.66 -19.71 8.18
N PRO A 39 5.36 -18.43 7.92
CA PRO A 39 4.03 -18.01 7.48
C PRO A 39 3.62 -18.71 6.19
N HIS A 40 4.57 -19.11 5.33
CA HIS A 40 4.36 -19.90 4.12
C HIS A 40 4.31 -21.42 4.35
N VAL A 41 4.15 -21.95 5.57
CA VAL A 41 4.05 -23.42 5.83
C VAL A 41 2.74 -23.79 6.54
N ALA A 42 2.01 -22.81 7.07
CA ALA A 42 0.67 -23.03 7.62
C ALA A 42 -0.29 -23.64 6.58
N PRO A 43 -1.27 -24.47 6.98
CA PRO A 43 -2.28 -25.00 6.07
C PRO A 43 -3.52 -24.09 6.00
N GLY A 44 -4.14 -24.00 4.81
CA GLY A 44 -5.46 -23.39 4.61
C GLY A 44 -5.63 -22.00 5.21
N ASP A 45 -6.71 -21.82 5.98
CA ASP A 45 -7.08 -20.55 6.62
C ASP A 45 -5.98 -19.95 7.51
N GLU A 46 -5.16 -20.77 8.18
CA GLU A 46 -4.07 -20.25 9.02
C GLU A 46 -3.03 -19.51 8.17
N ARG A 47 -2.66 -20.08 7.02
CA ARG A 47 -1.72 -19.44 6.09
C ARG A 47 -2.27 -18.12 5.57
N TYR A 48 -3.54 -18.15 5.19
CA TYR A 48 -4.22 -16.96 4.70
C TYR A 48 -4.19 -15.84 5.74
N ILE A 49 -4.60 -16.11 7.00
CA ILE A 49 -4.56 -15.12 8.08
C ILE A 49 -3.15 -14.61 8.35
N CYS A 50 -2.14 -15.48 8.31
CA CYS A 50 -0.76 -15.08 8.55
C CYS A 50 -0.20 -14.19 7.44
N ALA A 51 -0.57 -14.44 6.18
CA ALA A 51 -0.30 -13.51 5.08
C ALA A 51 -1.02 -12.17 5.30
N LEU A 52 -2.29 -12.14 5.74
CA LEU A 52 -2.97 -10.87 6.02
C LEU A 52 -2.26 -10.06 7.12
N TYR A 53 -1.69 -10.70 8.14
CA TYR A 53 -0.95 -9.96 9.17
C TYR A 53 0.36 -9.36 8.63
N VAL A 54 1.14 -10.14 7.88
CA VAL A 54 2.42 -9.67 7.36
C VAL A 54 2.21 -8.66 6.23
N ASP A 55 1.40 -9.03 5.26
CA ASP A 55 1.26 -8.33 3.99
C ASP A 55 0.17 -7.24 4.03
N LEU A 56 -1.02 -7.55 4.56
CA LEU A 56 -2.10 -6.56 4.65
C LEU A 56 -1.85 -5.59 5.82
N LEU A 57 -1.53 -6.06 7.03
CA LEU A 57 -1.29 -5.14 8.16
C LEU A 57 0.12 -4.53 8.19
N GLN A 58 1.03 -4.97 7.31
CA GLN A 58 2.43 -4.53 7.25
C GLN A 58 3.15 -4.74 8.59
N ARG A 59 2.89 -5.89 9.22
CA ARG A 59 3.36 -6.18 10.57
C ARG A 59 4.59 -7.08 10.51
N ASP A 60 5.67 -6.64 11.16
CA ASP A 60 6.93 -7.40 11.24
C ASP A 60 6.84 -8.70 12.07
N ARG A 61 5.68 -8.95 12.70
CA ARG A 61 5.44 -10.13 13.53
C ARG A 61 4.13 -10.80 13.12
N VAL A 62 4.15 -12.13 13.12
CA VAL A 62 2.99 -12.99 12.87
C VAL A 62 1.89 -12.79 13.94
N PRO A 63 0.64 -13.20 13.68
CA PRO A 63 -0.42 -13.16 14.69
C PRO A 63 -0.04 -14.01 15.89
N SER A 64 -0.48 -13.59 17.08
CA SER A 64 -0.50 -14.45 18.25
C SER A 64 -1.46 -15.62 18.05
N ASP A 65 -1.28 -16.68 18.84
CA ASP A 65 -2.11 -17.89 18.72
C ASP A 65 -3.61 -17.58 18.98
N ALA A 66 -3.90 -16.60 19.84
CA ALA A 66 -5.26 -16.12 20.09
C ALA A 66 -5.83 -15.29 18.92
N GLU A 67 -5.03 -14.42 18.31
CA GLU A 67 -5.42 -13.68 17.10
C GLU A 67 -5.73 -14.65 15.95
N LEU A 68 -4.84 -15.63 15.72
CA LEU A 68 -5.00 -16.65 14.69
C LEU A 68 -6.27 -17.48 14.90
N ALA A 69 -6.45 -18.03 16.10
CA ALA A 69 -7.64 -18.83 16.42
C ALA A 69 -8.95 -18.03 16.27
N GLY A 70 -8.95 -16.76 16.66
CA GLY A 70 -10.10 -15.87 16.52
C GLY A 70 -10.48 -15.64 15.06
N TRP A 71 -9.50 -15.30 14.21
CA TRP A 71 -9.76 -15.07 12.80
C TRP A 71 -10.14 -16.34 12.03
N THR A 72 -9.51 -17.48 12.33
CA THR A 72 -9.88 -18.77 11.73
C THR A 72 -11.31 -19.18 12.12
N ALA A 73 -11.71 -18.97 13.37
CA ALA A 73 -13.11 -19.18 13.79
C ALA A 73 -14.09 -18.24 13.06
N GLN A 74 -13.69 -16.99 12.80
CA GLN A 74 -14.49 -16.05 12.02
C GLN A 74 -14.62 -16.51 10.56
N LEU A 75 -13.55 -16.97 9.92
CA LEU A 75 -13.57 -17.49 8.55
C LEU A 75 -14.49 -18.72 8.40
N ALA A 76 -14.57 -19.56 9.44
CA ALA A 76 -15.47 -20.71 9.43
C ALA A 76 -16.97 -20.33 9.39
N THR A 77 -17.31 -19.08 9.74
CA THR A 77 -18.71 -18.62 9.86
C THR A 77 -19.04 -17.40 9.00
N SER A 78 -18.03 -16.77 8.38
CA SER A 78 -18.15 -15.52 7.62
C SER A 78 -17.38 -15.60 6.31
N SER A 79 -17.66 -14.67 5.39
CA SER A 79 -16.89 -14.57 4.15
C SER A 79 -15.47 -14.05 4.40
N ARG A 80 -14.50 -14.42 3.54
CA ARG A 80 -13.16 -13.80 3.51
C ARG A 80 -13.25 -12.28 3.40
N ALA A 81 -14.19 -11.77 2.61
CA ALA A 81 -14.42 -10.33 2.45
C ALA A 81 -14.84 -9.64 3.75
N THR A 82 -15.50 -10.35 4.68
CA THR A 82 -15.80 -9.82 6.01
C THR A 82 -14.52 -9.65 6.82
N VAL A 83 -13.63 -10.66 6.79
CA VAL A 83 -12.36 -10.67 7.53
C VAL A 83 -11.37 -9.65 6.98
N THR A 84 -11.15 -9.62 5.66
CA THR A 84 -10.22 -8.67 5.04
C THR A 84 -10.65 -7.23 5.24
N ARG A 85 -11.95 -6.91 5.15
CA ARG A 85 -12.44 -5.56 5.45
C ARG A 85 -12.28 -5.20 6.92
N ALA A 86 -12.56 -6.13 7.85
CA ALA A 86 -12.35 -5.89 9.27
C ALA A 86 -10.87 -5.55 9.57
N LEU A 87 -9.93 -6.25 8.93
CA LEU A 87 -8.51 -5.98 9.06
C LEU A 87 -8.07 -4.70 8.34
N ALA A 88 -8.52 -4.47 7.10
CA ALA A 88 -8.15 -3.31 6.30
C ALA A 88 -8.59 -1.98 6.94
N TYR A 89 -9.78 -1.94 7.53
CA TYR A 89 -10.28 -0.77 8.24
C TYR A 89 -9.92 -0.76 9.73
N SER A 90 -9.11 -1.72 10.19
CA SER A 90 -8.67 -1.76 11.58
C SER A 90 -7.76 -0.57 11.90
N ASP A 91 -7.83 -0.17 13.16
CA ASP A 91 -6.99 0.87 13.75
C ASP A 91 -5.49 0.59 13.65
N GLU A 92 -5.11 -0.69 13.57
CA GLU A 92 -3.74 -1.14 13.36
C GLU A 92 -3.33 -0.87 11.92
N ASN A 93 -4.12 -1.31 10.94
CA ASN A 93 -3.82 -1.11 9.53
C ASN A 93 -3.77 0.37 9.16
N LEU A 94 -4.76 1.18 9.59
CA LEU A 94 -4.77 2.61 9.29
C LEU A 94 -3.53 3.33 9.83
N ARG A 95 -3.07 2.96 11.03
CA ARG A 95 -1.79 3.48 11.57
C ARG A 95 -0.59 2.97 10.78
N GLY A 96 -0.60 1.71 10.36
CA GLY A 96 0.43 1.11 9.52
C GLY A 96 0.59 1.85 8.20
N LEU A 97 -0.51 2.10 7.50
CA LEU A 97 -0.56 2.85 6.24
C LEU A 97 0.01 4.27 6.40
N VAL A 98 -0.43 5.01 7.41
CA VAL A 98 0.10 6.36 7.65
C VAL A 98 1.59 6.34 8.00
N ARG A 99 2.06 5.40 8.82
CA ARG A 99 3.50 5.25 9.10
C ARG A 99 4.30 4.92 7.84
N GLY A 100 3.75 4.05 7.00
CA GLY A 100 4.32 3.71 5.70
C GLY A 100 4.46 4.94 4.81
N ALA A 101 3.38 5.72 4.67
CA ALA A 101 3.38 6.96 3.89
C ALA A 101 4.44 7.96 4.38
N TYR A 102 4.60 8.15 5.69
CA TYR A 102 5.67 9.01 6.21
C TYR A 102 7.08 8.48 5.90
N ARG A 103 7.30 7.17 6.07
CA ARG A 103 8.60 6.57 5.79
C ARG A 103 8.94 6.66 4.30
N ASP A 104 7.97 6.38 3.43
CA ASP A 104 8.22 6.25 2.00
C ASP A 104 8.23 7.62 1.30
N LEU A 105 7.38 8.56 1.73
CA LEU A 105 7.24 9.88 1.10
C LEU A 105 8.09 10.97 1.76
N LEU A 106 8.40 10.85 3.06
CA LEU A 106 9.16 11.86 3.81
C LEU A 106 10.49 11.33 4.39
N PHE A 107 10.79 10.04 4.21
CA PHE A 107 12.00 9.39 4.75
C PHE A 107 12.18 9.55 6.26
N ARG A 108 11.07 9.58 7.00
CA ARG A 108 11.07 9.66 8.47
C ARG A 108 9.85 8.99 9.07
N SER A 109 9.89 8.77 10.39
CA SER A 109 8.69 8.34 11.11
C SER A 109 7.68 9.48 11.27
N ALA A 110 6.39 9.12 11.29
CA ALA A 110 5.32 10.04 11.67
C ALA A 110 5.48 10.46 13.13
N ASP A 111 5.34 11.76 13.38
CA ASP A 111 5.21 12.27 14.74
C ASP A 111 3.81 11.89 15.30
N PRO A 112 3.65 11.84 16.64
CA PRO A 112 2.38 11.40 17.23
C PRO A 112 1.16 12.21 16.80
N GLY A 113 1.32 13.51 16.58
CA GLY A 113 0.25 14.42 16.17
C GLY A 113 -0.17 14.19 14.71
N GLY A 114 0.80 14.15 13.80
CA GLY A 114 0.59 13.82 12.39
C GLY A 114 -0.04 12.44 12.19
N LEU A 115 0.47 11.42 12.90
CA LEU A 115 -0.11 10.07 12.87
C LEU A 115 -1.58 10.08 13.31
N ALA A 116 -1.88 10.70 14.45
CA ALA A 116 -3.25 10.76 14.96
C ALA A 116 -4.20 11.50 14.01
N HIS A 117 -3.75 12.61 13.43
CA HIS A 117 -4.52 13.40 12.47
C HIS A 117 -4.91 12.57 11.24
N TRP A 118 -3.94 11.96 10.56
CA TRP A 118 -4.22 11.22 9.32
C TRP A 118 -5.03 9.95 9.56
N VAL A 119 -4.82 9.26 10.68
CA VAL A 119 -5.66 8.11 11.05
C VAL A 119 -7.11 8.52 11.28
N ASP A 120 -7.37 9.67 11.92
CA ASP A 120 -8.73 10.20 12.06
C ASP A 120 -9.36 10.54 10.69
N GLN A 121 -8.58 11.08 9.75
CA GLN A 121 -9.04 11.32 8.37
C GLN A 121 -9.44 10.01 7.67
N LEU A 122 -8.58 8.98 7.73
CA LEU A 122 -8.88 7.68 7.12
C LEU A 122 -10.13 7.04 7.75
N ARG A 123 -10.30 7.12 9.07
CA ARG A 123 -11.50 6.61 9.77
C ARG A 123 -12.79 7.32 9.33
N ARG A 124 -12.71 8.60 8.97
CA ARG A 124 -13.84 9.39 8.45
C ARG A 124 -14.14 9.11 6.98
N GLY A 125 -13.37 8.23 6.33
CA GLY A 125 -13.56 7.86 4.93
C GLY A 125 -12.78 8.72 3.94
N THR A 126 -11.81 9.51 4.38
CA THR A 126 -10.87 10.14 3.45
C THR A 126 -10.09 9.05 2.70
N PRO A 127 -10.05 9.06 1.36
CA PRO A 127 -9.27 8.08 0.60
C PRO A 127 -7.79 8.13 0.95
N LEU A 128 -7.12 6.97 0.95
CA LEU A 128 -5.70 6.87 1.28
C LEU A 128 -4.83 7.70 0.34
N GLU A 129 -5.16 7.69 -0.94
CA GLU A 129 -4.45 8.42 -2.00
C GLU A 129 -4.49 9.92 -1.76
N ARG A 130 -5.56 10.44 -1.14
CA ARG A 130 -5.64 11.85 -0.74
C ARG A 130 -4.76 12.14 0.47
N VAL A 131 -4.69 11.22 1.43
CA VAL A 131 -3.77 11.34 2.57
C VAL A 131 -2.32 11.38 2.09
N GLU A 132 -1.94 10.45 1.21
CA GLU A 132 -0.60 10.39 0.62
C GLU A 132 -0.28 11.63 -0.21
N ALA A 133 -1.20 12.07 -1.06
CA ALA A 133 -1.04 13.28 -1.86
C ALA A 133 -0.82 14.52 -0.98
N ALA A 134 -1.58 14.65 0.11
CA ALA A 134 -1.42 15.77 1.04
C ALA A 134 -0.07 15.73 1.79
N ILE A 135 0.38 14.52 2.19
CA ILE A 135 1.68 14.32 2.85
C ILE A 135 2.82 14.72 1.90
N VAL A 136 2.87 14.17 0.68
CA VAL A 136 3.97 14.42 -0.26
C VAL A 136 3.94 15.86 -0.82
N SER A 137 2.77 16.46 -0.95
CA SER A 137 2.60 17.84 -1.45
C SER A 137 2.86 18.91 -0.40
N GLY A 138 2.92 18.55 0.88
CA GLY A 138 3.29 19.45 1.97
C GLY A 138 4.66 20.10 1.75
N ALA A 139 4.95 21.16 2.51
CA ALA A 139 6.24 21.86 2.38
C ALA A 139 7.45 20.94 2.60
N GLU A 140 7.33 19.98 3.51
CA GLU A 140 8.36 18.98 3.75
C GLU A 140 8.52 18.00 2.61
N GLY A 141 7.44 17.38 2.13
CA GLY A 141 7.48 16.43 1.01
C GLY A 141 8.01 17.08 -0.26
N PHE A 142 7.54 18.29 -0.58
CA PHE A 142 8.04 19.07 -1.71
C PHE A 142 9.55 19.36 -1.62
N ARG A 143 10.06 19.62 -0.42
CA ARG A 143 11.50 19.81 -0.19
C ARG A 143 12.28 18.49 -0.29
N VAL A 144 11.78 17.42 0.33
CA VAL A 144 12.48 16.14 0.43
C VAL A 144 12.52 15.41 -0.91
N GLN A 145 11.42 15.43 -1.66
CA GLN A 145 11.32 14.74 -2.95
C GLN A 145 11.97 15.53 -4.09
N ALA A 146 11.99 16.85 -4.00
CA ALA A 146 12.28 17.69 -5.17
C ALA A 146 13.14 18.92 -4.89
N GLY A 147 13.70 19.07 -3.69
CA GLY A 147 14.49 20.26 -3.34
C GLY A 147 13.69 21.56 -3.39
N SER A 148 12.36 21.49 -3.31
CA SER A 148 11.43 22.60 -3.55
C SER A 148 11.43 23.17 -4.97
N ASP A 149 11.85 22.38 -5.95
CA ASP A 149 11.71 22.67 -7.37
C ASP A 149 10.47 22.03 -7.98
N ALA A 150 9.72 22.78 -8.79
CA ALA A 150 8.46 22.30 -9.35
C ALA A 150 8.65 21.23 -10.44
N GLY A 151 9.67 21.37 -11.29
CA GLY A 151 9.94 20.40 -12.37
C GLY A 151 10.36 19.05 -11.79
N THR A 152 11.34 19.08 -10.89
CA THR A 152 11.81 17.89 -10.17
C THR A 152 10.69 17.23 -9.35
N PHE A 153 9.73 18.01 -8.87
CA PHE A 153 8.57 17.45 -8.16
C PHE A 153 7.63 16.71 -9.12
N VAL A 154 7.42 17.22 -10.33
CA VAL A 154 6.66 16.49 -11.36
C VAL A 154 7.37 15.19 -11.72
N ASP A 155 8.69 15.20 -11.91
CA ASP A 155 9.48 14.00 -12.17
C ASP A 155 9.31 12.95 -11.06
N ALA A 156 9.44 13.39 -9.80
CA ALA A 156 9.26 12.53 -8.64
C ALA A 156 7.85 11.92 -8.63
N LEU A 157 6.80 12.72 -8.81
CA LEU A 157 5.43 12.22 -8.80
C LEU A 157 5.16 11.22 -9.94
N TYR A 158 5.71 11.44 -11.13
CA TYR A 158 5.57 10.50 -12.24
C TYR A 158 6.28 9.17 -11.96
N ALA A 159 7.48 9.23 -11.39
CA ALA A 159 8.19 8.03 -10.96
C ALA A 159 7.39 7.27 -9.89
N LEU A 160 6.93 7.98 -8.86
CA LEU A 160 6.16 7.40 -7.75
C LEU A 160 4.85 6.76 -8.27
N TYR A 161 4.01 7.54 -8.96
CA TYR A 161 2.62 7.16 -9.23
C TYR A 161 2.39 6.45 -10.57
N LEU A 162 3.25 6.69 -11.55
CA LEU A 162 3.07 6.20 -12.92
C LEU A 162 4.17 5.23 -13.39
N ASP A 163 5.20 5.01 -12.56
CA ASP A 163 6.35 4.15 -12.87
C ASP A 163 7.03 4.51 -14.21
N ARG A 164 7.14 5.81 -14.49
CA ARG A 164 7.83 6.33 -15.69
C ARG A 164 8.35 7.74 -15.49
N VAL A 165 9.20 8.16 -16.43
CA VAL A 165 9.64 9.56 -16.56
C VAL A 165 8.58 10.35 -17.35
N PRO A 166 8.23 11.59 -16.95
CA PRO A 166 7.37 12.46 -17.73
C PRO A 166 8.08 12.92 -19.01
N THR A 167 7.29 13.31 -20.01
CA THR A 167 7.81 14.06 -21.16
C THR A 167 8.02 15.53 -20.80
N ASP A 168 8.89 16.24 -21.52
CA ASP A 168 9.11 17.68 -21.32
C ASP A 168 7.80 18.48 -21.36
N ALA A 169 6.88 18.11 -22.27
CA ALA A 169 5.57 18.76 -22.38
C ALA A 169 4.66 18.53 -21.16
N GLU A 170 4.77 17.36 -20.51
CA GLU A 170 4.04 17.08 -19.27
C GLU A 170 4.61 17.90 -18.10
N VAL A 171 5.94 18.01 -18.00
CA VAL A 171 6.62 18.85 -17.00
C VAL A 171 6.24 20.32 -17.20
N ASP A 172 6.34 20.84 -18.42
CA ASP A 172 5.98 22.22 -18.76
C ASP A 172 4.51 22.52 -18.45
N GLY A 173 3.61 21.59 -18.78
CA GLY A 173 2.17 21.74 -18.50
C GLY A 173 1.87 21.82 -17.00
N TRP A 174 2.45 20.94 -16.20
CA TRP A 174 2.25 20.92 -14.75
C TRP A 174 2.90 22.10 -14.05
N THR A 175 4.12 22.47 -14.43
CA THR A 175 4.82 23.63 -13.84
C THR A 175 4.08 24.94 -14.17
N ALA A 176 3.56 25.10 -15.38
CA ALA A 176 2.69 26.22 -15.74
C ALA A 176 1.39 26.24 -14.93
N HIS A 177 0.77 25.07 -14.71
CA HIS A 177 -0.43 24.94 -13.86
C HIS A 177 -0.15 25.37 -12.42
N LEU A 178 0.96 24.90 -11.84
CA LEU A 178 1.37 25.28 -10.48
C LEU A 178 1.65 26.79 -10.38
N ALA A 179 2.36 27.37 -11.35
CA ALA A 179 2.65 28.79 -11.38
C ALA A 179 1.36 29.64 -11.43
N ALA A 180 0.38 29.23 -12.23
CA ALA A 180 -0.91 29.90 -12.33
C ALA A 180 -1.72 29.86 -11.01
N GLN A 181 -1.51 28.85 -10.18
CA GLN A 181 -2.15 28.68 -8.86
C GLN A 181 -1.28 29.20 -7.70
N GLY A 182 -0.16 29.88 -7.98
CA GLY A 182 0.76 30.42 -6.98
C GLY A 182 1.66 29.39 -6.28
N GLY A 183 1.69 28.13 -6.76
CA GLY A 183 2.63 27.10 -6.32
C GLY A 183 2.45 26.59 -4.90
N GLY A 184 1.33 26.94 -4.22
CA GLY A 184 1.05 26.56 -2.84
C GLY A 184 0.80 25.06 -2.66
N ALA A 185 0.77 24.61 -1.40
CA ALA A 185 0.56 23.20 -1.06
C ALA A 185 -0.75 22.63 -1.63
N ALA A 186 -1.83 23.41 -1.63
CA ALA A 186 -3.11 22.99 -2.22
C ALA A 186 -3.03 22.73 -3.74
N ALA A 187 -2.27 23.55 -4.47
CA ALA A 187 -2.07 23.34 -5.91
C ALA A 187 -1.25 22.07 -6.18
N ARG A 188 -0.20 21.85 -5.38
CA ARG A 188 0.61 20.62 -5.45
C ARG A 188 -0.18 19.37 -5.09
N GLU A 189 -1.05 19.46 -4.08
CA GLU A 189 -1.93 18.35 -3.70
C GLU A 189 -2.92 18.01 -4.82
N GLN A 190 -3.54 19.03 -5.42
CA GLN A 190 -4.45 18.82 -6.55
C GLN A 190 -3.74 18.16 -7.74
N MET A 191 -2.53 18.62 -8.08
CA MET A 191 -1.71 18.01 -9.13
C MET A 191 -1.34 16.56 -8.79
N THR A 192 -0.87 16.30 -7.57
CA THR A 192 -0.51 14.96 -7.12
C THR A 192 -1.70 14.01 -7.19
N LEU A 193 -2.86 14.44 -6.71
CA LEU A 193 -4.10 13.68 -6.83
C LEU A 193 -4.46 13.42 -8.29
N ALA A 194 -4.33 14.41 -9.18
CA ALA A 194 -4.64 14.24 -10.59
C ALA A 194 -3.73 13.20 -11.27
N ILE A 195 -2.44 13.18 -10.93
CA ILE A 195 -1.47 12.20 -11.43
C ILE A 195 -1.77 10.82 -10.84
N ALA A 196 -1.82 10.70 -9.51
CA ALA A 196 -2.02 9.46 -8.77
C ALA A 196 -3.33 8.76 -9.14
N SER A 197 -4.42 9.53 -9.22
CA SER A 197 -5.74 9.00 -9.54
C SER A 197 -6.05 8.95 -11.03
N SER A 198 -5.08 9.24 -11.91
CA SER A 198 -5.26 9.18 -13.37
C SER A 198 -5.58 7.74 -13.83
N PRO A 199 -6.13 7.55 -15.05
CA PRO A 199 -6.29 6.20 -15.62
C PRO A 199 -4.97 5.41 -15.65
N GLU A 200 -3.84 6.09 -15.86
CA GLU A 200 -2.52 5.47 -15.84
C GLU A 200 -2.10 5.07 -14.44
N GLY A 201 -2.27 5.94 -13.44
CA GLY A 201 -1.96 5.63 -12.04
C GLY A 201 -2.78 4.46 -11.52
N ARG A 202 -4.10 4.44 -11.78
CA ARG A 202 -4.96 3.31 -11.41
C ARG A 202 -4.58 2.00 -12.11
N ARG A 203 -4.08 2.08 -13.35
CA ARG A 203 -3.53 0.91 -14.06
C ARG A 203 -2.28 0.42 -13.34
N VAL A 204 -1.33 1.29 -13.00
CA VAL A 204 -0.10 0.92 -12.27
C VAL A 204 -0.46 0.27 -10.94
N THR A 205 -1.30 0.92 -10.11
CA THR A 205 -1.76 0.34 -8.84
C THR A 205 -2.42 -1.03 -9.01
N THR A 206 -3.22 -1.21 -10.07
CA THR A 206 -3.82 -2.51 -10.38
C THR A 206 -2.74 -3.56 -10.69
N GLU A 207 -1.78 -3.26 -11.56
CA GLU A 207 -0.70 -4.20 -11.88
C GLU A 207 0.11 -4.58 -10.63
N THR A 208 0.37 -3.60 -9.76
CA THR A 208 1.11 -3.84 -8.51
C THR A 208 0.33 -4.71 -7.54
N LEU A 209 -1.01 -4.56 -7.43
CA LEU A 209 -1.84 -5.48 -6.63
C LEU A 209 -1.74 -6.92 -7.14
N PHE A 210 -1.75 -7.10 -8.47
CA PHE A 210 -1.61 -8.43 -9.05
C PHE A 210 -0.22 -9.01 -8.83
N ASP A 211 0.85 -8.27 -9.13
CA ASP A 211 2.23 -8.73 -8.95
C ASP A 211 2.54 -9.11 -7.49
N TYR A 212 1.97 -8.35 -6.54
CA TYR A 212 2.17 -8.58 -5.12
C TYR A 212 1.44 -9.84 -4.61
N TRP A 213 0.14 -9.92 -4.86
CA TRP A 213 -0.74 -10.93 -4.25
C TRP A 213 -0.92 -12.19 -5.10
N LEU A 214 -0.63 -12.11 -6.40
CA LEU A 214 -0.80 -13.21 -7.34
C LEU A 214 0.49 -13.50 -8.11
N PRO A 215 0.77 -14.76 -8.47
CA PRO A 215 1.94 -15.11 -9.28
C PRO A 215 1.69 -14.84 -10.78
N ARG A 216 0.96 -13.77 -11.11
CA ARG A 216 0.61 -13.39 -12.48
C ARG A 216 0.33 -11.91 -12.59
N LEU A 217 0.44 -11.40 -13.80
CA LEU A 217 -0.03 -10.06 -14.16
C LEU A 217 -1.54 -10.05 -14.38
N ALA A 218 -2.10 -8.85 -14.38
CA ALA A 218 -3.50 -8.63 -14.64
C ALA A 218 -3.80 -8.80 -16.15
N ASP A 219 -4.78 -9.66 -16.48
CA ASP A 219 -5.28 -9.77 -17.85
C ASP A 219 -6.06 -8.49 -18.25
N PRO A 220 -6.31 -8.24 -19.55
CA PRO A 220 -6.99 -7.01 -19.98
C PRO A 220 -8.35 -6.74 -19.31
N GLY A 221 -9.11 -7.79 -19.02
CA GLY A 221 -10.41 -7.68 -18.35
C GLY A 221 -10.25 -7.32 -16.87
N GLY A 222 -9.38 -8.05 -16.16
CA GLY A 222 -9.03 -7.78 -14.77
C GLY A 222 -8.49 -6.36 -14.58
N ARG A 223 -7.58 -5.91 -15.46
CA ARG A 223 -7.02 -4.54 -15.42
C ARG A 223 -8.10 -3.48 -15.50
N THR A 224 -8.99 -3.62 -16.47
CA THR A 224 -10.09 -2.68 -16.69
C THR A 224 -11.02 -2.65 -15.49
N TYR A 225 -11.42 -3.81 -14.98
CA TYR A 225 -12.31 -3.94 -13.84
C TYR A 225 -11.72 -3.28 -12.59
N TRP A 226 -10.53 -3.70 -12.17
CA TRP A 226 -9.93 -3.22 -10.93
C TRP A 226 -9.51 -1.74 -10.99
N SER A 227 -9.05 -1.25 -12.15
CA SER A 227 -8.79 0.18 -12.35
C SER A 227 -10.05 1.04 -12.19
N GLU A 228 -11.22 0.52 -12.60
CA GLU A 228 -12.49 1.21 -12.41
C GLU A 228 -12.97 1.13 -10.96
N GLN A 229 -12.74 -0.01 -10.28
CA GLN A 229 -13.04 -0.13 -8.85
C GLN A 229 -12.20 0.85 -8.01
N LEU A 230 -10.93 1.05 -8.35
CA LEU A 230 -10.07 2.04 -7.69
C LEU A 230 -10.64 3.46 -7.84
N ARG A 231 -11.17 3.79 -9.03
CA ARG A 231 -11.80 5.09 -9.29
C ARG A 231 -13.01 5.34 -8.40
N ILE A 232 -13.81 4.31 -8.16
CA ILE A 232 -15.11 4.43 -7.47
C ILE A 232 -14.93 4.36 -5.96
N ARG A 233 -14.05 3.47 -5.47
CA ARG A 233 -14.02 3.06 -4.06
C ARG A 233 -12.71 3.42 -3.34
N GLY A 234 -11.67 3.80 -4.08
CA GLY A 234 -10.33 4.01 -3.55
C GLY A 234 -9.62 2.71 -3.20
N PHE A 235 -8.33 2.83 -2.93
CA PHE A 235 -7.38 1.73 -2.74
C PHE A 235 -7.80 0.80 -1.61
N LEU A 236 -8.09 1.34 -0.42
CA LEU A 236 -8.33 0.52 0.77
C LEU A 236 -9.52 -0.44 0.60
N ALA A 237 -10.60 0.02 -0.03
CA ALA A 237 -11.78 -0.80 -0.29
C ALA A 237 -11.49 -1.86 -1.37
N VAL A 238 -10.79 -1.47 -2.44
CA VAL A 238 -10.40 -2.38 -3.52
C VAL A 238 -9.50 -3.47 -3.02
N GLU A 239 -8.49 -3.13 -2.24
CA GLU A 239 -7.51 -4.06 -1.75
C GLU A 239 -8.10 -5.07 -0.76
N ALA A 240 -8.98 -4.61 0.14
CA ALA A 240 -9.70 -5.52 1.04
C ALA A 240 -10.50 -6.58 0.27
N ASP A 241 -11.15 -6.18 -0.83
CA ASP A 241 -11.93 -7.09 -1.67
C ASP A 241 -11.03 -7.97 -2.55
N PHE A 242 -9.98 -7.38 -3.13
CA PHE A 242 -9.01 -8.08 -3.96
C PHE A 242 -8.36 -9.24 -3.21
N VAL A 243 -7.92 -8.99 -1.97
CA VAL A 243 -7.27 -10.01 -1.14
C VAL A 243 -8.27 -11.05 -0.60
N ALA A 244 -9.57 -10.75 -0.64
CA ALA A 244 -10.62 -11.72 -0.31
C ALA A 244 -10.94 -12.71 -1.44
N GLU A 245 -10.47 -12.43 -2.65
CA GLU A 245 -10.74 -13.25 -3.82
C GLU A 245 -10.20 -14.67 -3.67
N ASP A 246 -10.92 -15.59 -4.31
CA ASP A 246 -10.61 -17.01 -4.24
C ASP A 246 -9.27 -17.36 -4.88
N GLU A 247 -8.89 -16.61 -5.88
CA GLU A 247 -7.59 -16.75 -6.51
C GLU A 247 -6.44 -16.36 -5.59
N VAL A 248 -6.57 -15.25 -4.84
CA VAL A 248 -5.54 -14.82 -3.89
C VAL A 248 -5.40 -15.82 -2.77
N TYR A 249 -6.51 -16.29 -2.21
CA TYR A 249 -6.50 -17.34 -1.20
C TYR A 249 -5.76 -18.60 -1.68
N ARG A 250 -6.08 -19.10 -2.88
CA ARG A 250 -5.39 -20.28 -3.46
C ARG A 250 -3.94 -20.01 -3.87
N ALA A 251 -3.60 -18.78 -4.23
CA ALA A 251 -2.23 -18.40 -4.56
C ALA A 251 -1.35 -18.43 -3.30
N LEU A 252 -1.90 -18.07 -2.15
CA LEU A 252 -1.20 -18.14 -0.88
C LEU A 252 -1.01 -19.58 -0.40
N GLU A 253 -1.85 -20.54 -0.81
CA GLU A 253 -1.71 -21.96 -0.42
C GLU A 253 -0.57 -22.74 -1.12
N ARG A 254 -0.03 -22.23 -2.23
CA ARG A 254 0.98 -22.90 -3.06
C ARG A 254 2.40 -22.48 -2.72
#